data_AF-A0AAP8N7R9-F1
#
_entry.id   AF-A0AAP8N7R9-F1
#
_cell.length_a   1.000
_cell.length_b   1.000
_cell.length_c   1.000
_cell.angle_alpha   90.00
_cell.angle_beta   90.00
_cell.angle_gamma   90.00
#
_symmetry.space_group_name_H-M   'P 1'
#
loop_
_entity.id
_entity.type
_entity.pdbx_description
1 polymer ?
#
loop_
_entity_poly.entity_id
_entity_poly.type
_entity_poly.pdbx_seq_one_letter_code
_entity_poly.pdbx_strand_id
1 'polypeptide(L)'
;VLINSLKKANESNPLPILFGVDQEGGRISRLPANIGTIPSSAEIGKRNNPELSFAIGQILGKQVKTFGFNLDFAPVLDINSNPNNPVIGDRSFGKSASIVSELGIQTMKGIQSDNIIP
;
A
#
# COMPACT_ATOMS: atom_id res chain seq x y z
N VAL A 1 -12.61 -10.62 13.15
CA VAL A 1 -13.71 -11.57 12.88
C VAL A 1 -13.76 -11.78 11.36
N LEU A 2 -13.98 -13.02 10.87
CA LEU A 2 -13.50 -13.59 9.60
C LEU A 2 -11.99 -13.91 9.55
N ILE A 3 -11.09 -12.93 9.38
CA ILE A 3 -9.63 -13.21 9.25
C ILE A 3 -9.09 -14.00 10.44
N ASN A 4 -9.45 -13.60 11.67
CA ASN A 4 -9.03 -14.34 12.87
C ASN A 4 -9.61 -15.77 12.90
N SER A 5 -10.81 -15.98 12.37
CA SER A 5 -11.41 -17.32 12.28
C SER A 5 -10.65 -18.19 11.26
N LEU A 6 -10.23 -17.61 10.13
CA LEU A 6 -9.41 -18.30 9.13
C LEU A 6 -8.01 -18.60 9.65
N LYS A 7 -7.37 -17.66 10.38
CA LYS A 7 -6.09 -17.90 11.07
C LYS A 7 -6.19 -19.04 12.07
N LYS A 8 -7.27 -19.07 12.88
CA LYS A 8 -7.53 -20.16 13.82
C LYS A 8 -7.76 -21.49 13.11
N ALA A 9 -8.52 -21.51 12.02
CA ALA A 9 -8.72 -22.72 11.22
C ALA A 9 -7.41 -23.27 10.61
N ASN A 10 -6.40 -22.43 10.46
CA ASN A 10 -5.08 -22.79 9.94
C ASN A 10 -4.04 -23.11 11.03
N GLU A 11 -4.42 -23.15 12.31
CA GLU A 11 -3.46 -23.25 13.42
C GLU A 11 -2.63 -24.54 13.43
N SER A 12 -3.11 -25.61 12.80
CA SER A 12 -2.43 -26.90 12.69
C SER A 12 -1.45 -27.00 11.52
N ASN A 13 -1.44 -26.02 10.61
CA ASN A 13 -0.54 -26.01 9.45
C ASN A 13 0.79 -25.31 9.80
N PRO A 14 1.93 -25.77 9.24
CA PRO A 14 3.24 -25.18 9.52
C PRO A 14 3.44 -23.78 8.92
N LEU A 15 2.64 -23.40 7.94
CA LEU A 15 2.72 -22.11 7.26
C LEU A 15 1.47 -21.26 7.53
N PRO A 16 1.62 -19.96 7.83
CA PRO A 16 0.49 -19.06 7.96
C PRO A 16 -0.14 -18.78 6.58
N ILE A 17 -1.45 -18.53 6.57
CA ILE A 17 -2.14 -18.02 5.37
C ILE A 17 -1.69 -16.57 5.10
N LEU A 18 -1.46 -16.26 3.82
CA LEU A 18 -1.33 -14.90 3.34
C LEU A 18 -2.72 -14.30 3.09
N PHE A 19 -3.00 -13.21 3.79
CA PHE A 19 -4.18 -12.39 3.62
C PHE A 19 -3.74 -11.09 2.96
N GLY A 20 -4.00 -10.99 1.65
CA GLY A 20 -3.76 -9.82 0.81
C GLY A 20 -4.93 -8.85 0.80
N VAL A 21 -4.63 -7.56 0.62
CA VAL A 21 -5.60 -6.50 0.37
C VAL A 21 -5.00 -5.48 -0.61
N ASP A 22 -5.85 -4.82 -1.41
CA ASP A 22 -5.44 -3.66 -2.20
C ASP A 22 -5.64 -2.38 -1.37
N GLN A 23 -4.63 -1.98 -0.60
CA GLN A 23 -4.67 -0.73 0.17
C GLN A 23 -3.56 0.20 -0.34
N GLU A 24 -3.81 0.92 -1.42
CA GLU A 24 -2.81 1.83 -2.02
C GLU A 24 -2.92 3.27 -1.46
N GLY A 25 -4.10 3.63 -0.96
CA GLY A 25 -4.50 5.03 -0.77
C GLY A 25 -5.28 5.57 -1.96
N GLY A 26 -5.78 6.80 -1.84
CA GLY A 26 -6.67 7.40 -2.83
C GLY A 26 -7.87 6.50 -3.16
N ARG A 27 -8.12 6.29 -4.46
CA ARG A 27 -9.30 5.54 -4.96
C ARG A 27 -9.23 4.03 -4.71
N ILE A 28 -8.05 3.47 -4.47
CA ILE A 28 -7.88 2.04 -4.17
C ILE A 28 -7.60 1.89 -2.67
N SER A 29 -8.67 2.01 -1.89
CA SER A 29 -8.67 1.78 -0.45
C SER A 29 -9.84 0.84 -0.13
N ARG A 30 -9.54 -0.38 0.30
CA ARG A 30 -10.57 -1.40 0.60
C ARG A 30 -10.95 -1.44 2.08
N LEU A 31 -10.13 -0.85 2.95
CA LEU A 31 -10.42 -0.75 4.36
C LEU A 31 -11.49 0.33 4.65
N PRO A 32 -12.24 0.22 5.76
CA PRO A 32 -13.33 1.16 6.09
C PRO A 32 -12.88 2.62 6.11
N ALA A 33 -13.64 3.51 5.45
CA ALA A 33 -13.25 4.92 5.28
C ALA A 33 -13.11 5.73 6.58
N ASN A 34 -13.69 5.26 7.69
CA ASN A 34 -13.65 5.95 8.98
C ASN A 34 -12.30 5.85 9.71
N ILE A 35 -11.32 5.12 9.17
CA ILE A 35 -9.96 4.98 9.76
C ILE A 35 -8.96 6.02 9.24
N GLY A 36 -9.41 6.97 8.43
CA GLY A 36 -8.60 8.02 7.83
C GLY A 36 -8.23 7.70 6.38
N THR A 37 -8.31 8.72 5.53
CA THR A 37 -8.00 8.63 4.10
C THR A 37 -6.52 8.87 3.87
N ILE A 38 -5.90 8.03 3.05
CA ILE A 38 -4.51 8.17 2.62
C ILE A 38 -4.51 8.83 1.24
N PRO A 39 -3.64 9.81 0.97
CA PRO A 39 -3.55 10.45 -0.34
C PRO A 39 -3.22 9.44 -1.44
N SER A 40 -3.61 9.76 -2.67
CA SER A 40 -3.20 8.97 -3.84
C SER A 40 -1.69 9.06 -4.08
N SER A 41 -1.10 8.04 -4.72
CA SER A 41 0.33 8.05 -5.09
C SER A 41 0.70 9.29 -5.90
N ALA A 42 -0.18 9.78 -6.78
CA ALA A 42 0.08 11.00 -7.54
C ALA A 42 0.14 12.26 -6.65
N GLU A 43 -0.65 12.34 -5.58
CA GLU A 43 -0.55 13.44 -4.61
C GLU A 43 0.75 13.36 -3.80
N ILE A 44 1.18 12.15 -3.43
CA ILE A 44 2.48 11.91 -2.80
C ILE A 44 3.60 12.33 -3.75
N GLY A 45 3.50 11.92 -5.01
CA GLY A 45 4.38 12.29 -6.11
C GLY A 45 4.58 13.79 -6.29
N LYS A 46 3.48 14.56 -6.25
CA LYS A 46 3.52 16.03 -6.33
C LYS A 46 4.29 16.67 -5.17
N ARG A 47 4.36 16.03 -4.01
CA ARG A 47 5.12 16.52 -2.85
C ARG A 47 6.62 16.23 -2.98
N ASN A 48 6.97 15.17 -3.71
CA ASN A 48 8.36 14.72 -3.95
C ASN A 48 9.22 14.73 -2.68
N ASN A 49 8.69 14.14 -1.61
CA ASN A 49 9.31 14.09 -0.29
C ASN A 49 9.45 12.62 0.15
N PRO A 50 10.67 12.04 0.12
CA PRO A 50 10.91 10.65 0.46
C PRO A 50 10.50 10.29 1.90
N GLU A 51 10.73 11.16 2.87
CA GLU A 51 10.39 10.95 4.28
C GLU A 51 8.87 10.89 4.49
N LEU A 52 8.13 11.77 3.81
CA LEU A 52 6.66 11.74 3.79
C LEU A 52 6.16 10.45 3.16
N SER A 53 6.78 10.00 2.07
CA SER A 53 6.40 8.76 1.40
C SER A 53 6.61 7.54 2.31
N PHE A 54 7.72 7.50 3.05
CA PHE A 54 7.96 6.48 4.08
C PHE A 54 6.89 6.52 5.16
N ALA A 55 6.61 7.70 5.74
CA ALA A 55 5.60 7.86 6.78
C ALA A 55 4.20 7.41 6.32
N ILE A 56 3.84 7.69 5.06
CA ILE A 56 2.59 7.20 4.47
C ILE A 56 2.60 5.67 4.36
N GLY A 57 3.70 5.07 3.93
CA GLY A 57 3.87 3.62 3.94
C GLY A 57 3.69 3.01 5.33
N GLN A 58 4.15 3.67 6.40
CA GLN A 58 3.91 3.20 7.77
C GLN A 58 2.42 3.25 8.14
N ILE A 59 1.71 4.32 7.74
CA ILE A 59 0.28 4.42 7.99
C ILE A 59 -0.48 3.30 7.26
N LEU A 60 -0.11 3.01 5.99
CA LEU A 60 -0.64 1.89 5.21
C LEU A 60 -0.41 0.56 5.92
N GLY A 61 0.85 0.25 6.26
CA GLY A 61 1.22 -0.99 6.95
C GLY A 61 0.45 -1.16 8.27
N LYS A 62 0.31 -0.09 9.06
CA LYS A 62 -0.47 -0.10 10.30
C LYS A 62 -1.95 -0.34 10.07
N GLN A 63 -2.56 0.26 9.05
CA GLN A 63 -3.96 0.00 8.69
C GLN A 63 -4.13 -1.48 8.31
N VAL A 64 -3.35 -1.99 7.36
CA VAL A 64 -3.41 -3.39 6.88
C VAL A 64 -3.27 -4.38 8.05
N LYS A 65 -2.26 -4.17 8.90
CA LYS A 65 -2.00 -4.98 10.09
C LYS A 65 -3.16 -4.97 11.08
N THR A 66 -3.76 -3.82 11.33
CA THR A 66 -4.86 -3.66 12.30
C THR A 66 -6.09 -4.49 11.91
N PHE A 67 -6.35 -4.64 10.61
CA PHE A 67 -7.44 -5.48 10.11
C PHE A 67 -7.06 -6.97 9.97
N GLY A 68 -5.81 -7.32 10.29
CA GLY A 68 -5.33 -8.70 10.36
C GLY A 68 -4.72 -9.23 9.06
N PHE A 69 -4.60 -8.38 8.03
CA PHE A 69 -3.87 -8.70 6.80
C PHE A 69 -2.35 -8.72 7.07
N ASN A 70 -1.61 -9.41 6.20
CA ASN A 70 -0.15 -9.54 6.28
C ASN A 70 0.55 -9.34 4.92
N LEU A 71 -0.24 -9.05 3.87
CA LEU A 71 0.19 -8.72 2.52
C LEU A 71 -0.65 -7.52 2.05
N ASP A 72 0.00 -6.53 1.46
CA ASP A 72 -0.63 -5.41 0.79
C ASP A 72 -0.14 -5.38 -0.66
N PHE A 73 -1.05 -5.20 -1.61
CA PHE A 73 -0.68 -5.09 -3.03
C PHE A 73 -0.30 -3.64 -3.38
N ALA A 74 0.63 -3.09 -2.61
CA ALA A 74 1.08 -1.71 -2.67
C ALA A 74 2.55 -1.60 -2.23
N PRO A 75 3.36 -0.73 -2.85
CA PRO A 75 2.93 0.38 -3.71
C PRO A 75 2.96 0.06 -5.21
N VAL A 76 2.18 0.83 -5.99
CA VAL A 76 2.24 0.80 -7.45
C VAL A 76 3.52 1.48 -7.94
N LEU A 77 4.34 0.75 -8.69
CA LEU A 77 5.59 1.23 -9.31
C LEU A 77 5.46 1.51 -10.82
N ASP A 78 4.23 1.53 -11.33
CA ASP A 78 3.98 1.91 -12.71
C ASP A 78 4.39 3.37 -12.94
N ILE A 79 5.08 3.63 -14.06
CA ILE A 79 5.41 4.98 -14.50
C ILE A 79 4.29 5.46 -15.41
N ASN A 80 3.56 6.50 -15.01
CA ASN A 80 2.45 7.04 -15.79
C ASN A 80 2.95 7.99 -16.90
N SER A 81 3.78 7.46 -17.82
CA SER A 81 4.35 8.22 -18.94
C SER A 81 3.35 8.54 -20.03
N ASN A 82 2.32 7.71 -20.22
CA ASN A 82 1.22 7.95 -21.16
C ASN A 82 0.08 8.71 -20.47
N PRO A 83 -0.15 10.00 -20.77
CA PRO A 83 -1.23 10.78 -20.16
C PRO A 83 -2.63 10.26 -20.48
N ASN A 84 -2.78 9.43 -21.52
CA ASN A 84 -4.04 8.82 -21.91
C ASN A 84 -4.26 7.42 -21.30
N ASN A 85 -3.42 6.99 -20.33
CA ASN A 85 -3.61 5.72 -19.65
C ASN A 85 -4.85 5.79 -18.73
N PRO A 86 -5.93 5.02 -19.02
CA PRO A 86 -7.18 5.14 -18.29
C PRO A 86 -7.18 4.38 -16.95
N VAL A 87 -6.17 3.52 -16.70
CA VAL A 87 -6.16 2.59 -15.56
C VAL A 87 -5.26 3.05 -14.42
N ILE A 88 -4.04 3.52 -14.72
CA ILE A 88 -3.05 3.91 -13.69
C ILE A 88 -3.39 5.28 -13.12
N GLY A 89 -3.44 6.32 -13.95
CA GLY A 89 -3.86 7.66 -13.54
C GLY A 89 -3.14 8.16 -12.27
N ASP A 90 -3.92 8.36 -11.20
CA ASP A 90 -3.49 8.83 -9.89
C ASP A 90 -2.84 7.76 -8.98
N ARG A 91 -2.83 6.49 -9.40
CA ARG A 91 -2.18 5.37 -8.68
C ARG A 91 -0.66 5.37 -8.83
N SER A 92 -0.11 6.08 -9.82
CA SER A 92 1.33 6.23 -9.99
C SER A 92 1.86 7.47 -9.29
N PHE A 93 3.07 7.39 -8.74
CA PHE A 93 3.79 8.53 -8.17
C PHE A 93 4.21 9.57 -9.21
N GLY A 94 4.31 9.21 -10.50
CA GLY A 94 4.75 10.18 -11.48
C GLY A 94 5.04 9.63 -12.86
N LYS A 95 5.66 10.49 -13.68
CA LYS A 95 5.95 10.21 -15.09
C LYS A 95 7.40 9.82 -15.36
N SER A 96 8.27 9.87 -14.35
CA SER A 96 9.69 9.50 -14.47
C SER A 96 10.04 8.33 -13.56
N ALA A 97 10.97 7.49 -14.02
CA ALA A 97 11.49 6.38 -13.24
C ALA A 97 12.16 6.84 -11.94
N SER A 98 12.78 8.03 -11.92
CA SER A 98 13.45 8.57 -10.73
C SER A 98 12.45 8.83 -9.59
N ILE A 99 11.37 9.57 -9.86
CA ILE A 99 10.35 9.91 -8.85
C ILE A 99 9.64 8.64 -8.39
N VAL A 100 9.25 7.77 -9.32
CA VAL A 100 8.52 6.54 -9.00
C VAL A 100 9.37 5.58 -8.16
N SER A 101 10.64 5.39 -8.51
CA SER A 101 11.52 4.51 -7.73
C SER A 101 11.84 5.09 -6.36
N GLU A 102 12.17 6.38 -6.25
CA GLU A 102 12.51 7.01 -4.98
C GLU A 102 11.34 6.95 -3.98
N LEU A 103 10.16 7.43 -4.37
CA LEU A 103 8.99 7.50 -3.49
C LEU A 103 8.35 6.11 -3.29
N GLY A 104 8.30 5.30 -4.35
CA GLY A 104 7.80 3.94 -4.28
C GLY A 104 8.61 3.07 -3.32
N ILE A 105 9.94 3.12 -3.37
CA ILE A 105 10.80 2.38 -2.44
C ILE A 105 10.60 2.84 -0.99
N GLN A 106 10.43 4.13 -0.74
CA GLN A 106 10.17 4.62 0.61
C GLN A 106 8.81 4.15 1.14
N THR A 107 7.77 4.20 0.31
CA THR A 107 6.44 3.69 0.67
C THR A 107 6.50 2.20 0.98
N MET A 108 7.15 1.40 0.12
CA MET A 108 7.40 -0.03 0.33
C MET A 108 8.12 -0.30 1.67
N LYS A 109 9.18 0.45 1.97
CA LYS A 109 9.89 0.34 3.25
C LYS A 109 9.02 0.71 4.45
N GLY A 110 8.15 1.71 4.30
CA GLY A 110 7.19 2.09 5.32
C GLY A 110 6.22 0.95 5.65
N ILE A 111 5.65 0.32 4.61
CA ILE A 111 4.76 -0.85 4.76
C ILE A 111 5.49 -2.01 5.45
N GLN A 112 6.71 -2.31 5.00
CA GLN A 112 7.55 -3.35 5.60
C GLN A 112 7.89 -3.09 7.06
N SER A 113 8.01 -1.82 7.48
CA SER A 113 8.33 -1.47 8.87
C SER A 113 7.27 -1.96 9.87
N ASP A 114 6.05 -2.23 9.40
CA ASP A 114 4.98 -2.82 10.18
C ASP A 114 4.86 -4.34 10.10
N ASN A 115 5.81 -5.02 9.44
CA ASN A 115 5.82 -6.46 9.13
C ASN A 115 4.69 -6.88 8.17
N ILE A 116 4.37 -6.01 7.22
CA ILE A 116 3.50 -6.31 6.08
C ILE A 116 4.37 -6.59 4.86
N ILE A 117 4.01 -7.60 4.09
CA ILE A 117 4.63 -7.86 2.77
C ILE A 117 4.04 -6.81 1.81
N PRO A 118 4.87 -5.91 1.23
CA PRO A 118 4.44 -4.95 0.22
C PRO A 118 4.45 -5.55 -1.20
#